data_AF-A0A1V8T369-F1
#
_entry.id   AF-A0A1V8T369-F1
#
_cell.length_a   1.000
_cell.length_b   1.000
_cell.length_c   1.000
_cell.angle_alpha   90.00
_cell.angle_beta   90.00
_cell.angle_gamma   90.00
#
_symmetry.space_group_name_H-M   'P 1'
#
loop_
_entity.id
_entity.type
_entity.pdbx_description
1 polymer ?
#
loop_
_entity_poly.entity_id
_entity_poly.type
_entity_poly.pdbx_seq_one_letter_code
_entity_poly.pdbx_strand_id
1 'polypeptide(L)'
;PAPLLPGFDGFILSTFAPIPWALLSAPKFNAQDAQIRTVLFEAGSLLWTILRKTGVRYRDQLSGELRGLGASEDSIGQFLQGMEGDVASFRKFFAGFVAGK
;
A
#
# COMPACT_ATOMS: atom_id res chain seq x y z
N PRO A 1 -22.55 -1.34 10.75
CA PRO A 1 -22.94 -0.60 9.51
C PRO A 1 -22.93 -1.53 8.29
N ALA A 2 -24.08 -1.68 7.62
CA ALA A 2 -24.12 -2.36 6.33
C ALA A 2 -23.33 -1.53 5.29
N PRO A 3 -22.63 -2.17 4.33
CA PRO A 3 -21.86 -1.44 3.32
C PRO A 3 -22.78 -0.53 2.51
N LEU A 4 -22.35 0.73 2.29
CA LEU A 4 -23.10 1.75 1.55
C LEU A 4 -23.44 1.29 0.12
N LEU A 5 -22.60 0.41 -0.43
CA LEU A 5 -22.77 -0.29 -1.71
C LEU A 5 -22.29 -1.75 -1.53
N PRO A 6 -23.18 -2.74 -1.55
CA PRO A 6 -22.80 -4.15 -1.48
C PRO A 6 -21.79 -4.51 -2.59
N GLY A 7 -20.64 -5.09 -2.21
CA GLY A 7 -19.61 -5.52 -3.16
C GLY A 7 -18.58 -4.46 -3.56
N PHE A 8 -18.79 -3.17 -3.22
CA PHE A 8 -17.83 -2.12 -3.56
C PHE A 8 -16.46 -2.34 -2.88
N ASP A 9 -16.44 -2.86 -1.66
CA ASP A 9 -15.18 -3.24 -0.99
C ASP A 9 -14.43 -4.33 -1.76
N GLY A 10 -15.14 -5.30 -2.34
CA GLY A 10 -14.55 -6.33 -3.20
C GLY A 10 -13.99 -5.74 -4.50
N PHE A 11 -14.71 -4.78 -5.10
CA PHE A 11 -14.22 -4.03 -6.25
C PHE A 11 -12.94 -3.24 -5.90
N ILE A 12 -12.90 -2.57 -4.74
CA ILE A 12 -11.72 -1.82 -4.30
C ILE A 12 -10.50 -2.75 -4.20
N LEU A 13 -10.66 -3.90 -3.55
CA LEU A 13 -9.57 -4.84 -3.35
C LEU A 13 -9.09 -5.51 -4.64
N SER A 14 -10.00 -5.82 -5.56
CA SER A 14 -9.62 -6.45 -6.83
C SER A 14 -9.00 -5.48 -7.83
N THR A 15 -9.41 -4.21 -7.79
CA THR A 15 -9.04 -3.22 -8.81
C THR A 15 -7.91 -2.29 -8.36
N PHE A 16 -7.99 -1.76 -7.13
CA PHE A 16 -7.06 -0.72 -6.66
C PHE A 16 -5.90 -1.27 -5.83
N ALA A 17 -6.10 -2.32 -5.03
CA ALA A 17 -5.01 -2.90 -4.22
C ALA A 17 -3.80 -3.36 -5.04
N PRO A 18 -3.93 -3.89 -6.28
CA PRO A 18 -2.77 -4.29 -7.08
C PRO A 18 -1.96 -3.13 -7.68
N ILE A 19 -2.53 -1.93 -7.80
CA ILE A 19 -1.93 -0.81 -8.56
C ILE A 19 -0.56 -0.39 -7.99
N PRO A 20 -0.40 -0.18 -6.67
CA PRO A 20 0.89 0.18 -6.08
C PRO A 20 1.98 -0.85 -6.38
N TRP A 21 1.66 -2.14 -6.40
CA TRP A 21 2.62 -3.21 -6.68
C TRP A 21 2.97 -3.33 -8.17
N ALA A 22 1.99 -3.11 -9.04
CA ALA A 22 2.21 -3.03 -10.49
C ALA A 22 3.16 -1.88 -10.85
N LEU A 23 3.06 -0.74 -10.15
CA LEU A 23 4.00 0.37 -10.29
C LEU A 23 5.44 -0.03 -9.96
N LEU A 24 5.65 -0.76 -8.86
CA LEU A 24 6.99 -1.22 -8.47
C LEU A 24 7.58 -2.23 -9.46
N SER A 25 6.70 -2.99 -10.12
CA SER A 25 7.08 -3.98 -11.13
C SER A 25 7.25 -3.39 -12.53
N ALA A 26 7.02 -2.09 -12.70
CA ALA A 26 7.05 -1.43 -14.00
C ALA A 26 8.48 -1.38 -14.59
N PRO A 27 8.64 -1.57 -15.90
CA PRO A 27 9.93 -1.39 -16.56
C PRO A 27 10.49 0.01 -16.31
N LYS A 28 11.79 0.12 -15.99
CA LYS A 28 12.48 1.38 -15.69
C LYS A 28 12.03 2.08 -14.40
N PHE A 29 11.35 1.37 -13.50
CA PHE A 29 11.09 1.89 -12.16
C PHE A 29 12.39 2.31 -11.46
N ASN A 30 12.45 3.56 -10.98
CA ASN A 30 13.57 4.11 -10.25
C ASN A 30 13.07 4.93 -9.06
N ALA A 31 13.19 4.39 -7.85
CA ALA A 31 12.74 5.07 -6.62
C ALA A 31 13.52 6.35 -6.28
N GLN A 32 14.70 6.56 -6.88
CA GLN A 32 15.49 7.78 -6.71
C GLN A 32 15.07 8.91 -7.66
N ASP A 33 14.26 8.60 -8.68
CA ASP A 33 13.72 9.60 -9.60
C ASP A 33 12.65 10.47 -8.89
N ALA A 34 12.77 11.79 -9.04
CA ALA A 34 11.87 12.73 -8.35
C ALA A 34 10.41 12.64 -8.82
N GLN A 35 10.18 12.30 -10.09
CA GLN A 35 8.84 12.09 -10.62
C GLN A 35 8.26 10.80 -10.06
N ILE A 36 9.03 9.70 -10.09
CA ILE A 36 8.60 8.41 -9.52
C ILE A 36 8.32 8.53 -8.03
N ARG A 37 9.11 9.31 -7.28
CA ARG A 37 8.86 9.57 -5.86
C ARG A 37 7.50 10.21 -5.60
N THR A 38 7.06 11.11 -6.48
CA THR A 38 5.72 11.72 -6.39
C THR A 38 4.65 10.65 -6.63
N VAL A 39 4.84 9.77 -7.61
CA VAL A 39 3.92 8.65 -7.86
C VAL A 39 3.88 7.66 -6.69
N LEU A 40 5.02 7.40 -6.03
CA LEU A 40 5.09 6.60 -4.80
C LEU A 40 4.29 7.23 -3.66
N PHE A 41 4.26 8.56 -3.55
CA PHE A 41 3.42 9.23 -2.57
C PHE A 41 1.92 9.02 -2.82
N GLU A 42 1.50 9.06 -4.09
CA GLU A 42 0.11 8.76 -4.46
C GLU A 42 -0.22 7.29 -4.22
N ALA A 43 0.68 6.37 -4.58
CA ALA A 43 0.52 4.94 -4.32
C ALA A 43 0.42 4.62 -2.82
N GLY A 44 1.27 5.23 -1.99
CA GLY A 44 1.18 5.12 -0.53
C GLY A 44 -0.13 5.69 0.02
N SER A 45 -0.60 6.82 -0.51
CA SER A 45 -1.88 7.42 -0.12
C SER A 45 -3.07 6.50 -0.50
N LEU A 46 -2.97 5.83 -1.64
CA LEU A 46 -3.96 4.84 -2.08
C LEU A 46 -4.00 3.63 -1.13
N LEU A 47 -2.86 3.01 -0.82
CA LEU A 47 -2.77 1.90 0.14
C LEU A 47 -3.38 2.28 1.50
N TRP A 48 -3.01 3.46 2.00
CA TRP A 48 -3.54 4.01 3.25
C TRP A 48 -5.06 4.11 3.20
N THR A 49 -5.61 4.67 2.10
CA THR A 49 -7.05 4.88 1.92
C THR A 49 -7.82 3.57 1.80
N ILE A 50 -7.30 2.60 1.04
CA ILE A 50 -7.93 1.27 0.90
C ILE A 50 -8.08 0.62 2.27
N LEU A 51 -7.05 0.66 3.11
CA LEU A 51 -7.10 0.09 4.46
C LEU A 51 -8.22 0.71 5.31
N ARG A 52 -8.47 2.02 5.20
CA ARG A 52 -9.55 2.68 5.97
C ARG A 52 -10.94 2.33 5.47
N LYS A 53 -11.07 2.06 4.17
CA LYS A 53 -12.34 1.73 3.54
C LYS A 53 -12.73 0.27 3.76
N THR A 54 -11.75 -0.62 3.76
CA THR A 54 -11.97 -2.08 3.73
C THR A 54 -11.55 -2.79 5.04
N GLY A 55 -10.81 -2.11 5.91
CA GLY A 55 -10.47 -2.56 7.25
C GLY A 55 -9.60 -3.83 7.29
N VAL A 56 -9.92 -4.72 8.22
CA VAL A 56 -9.14 -5.93 8.53
C VAL A 56 -8.95 -6.82 7.29
N ARG A 57 -9.95 -6.88 6.41
CA ARG A 57 -9.87 -7.68 5.17
C ARG A 57 -8.67 -7.31 4.32
N TYR A 58 -8.39 -6.01 4.19
CA TYR A 58 -7.20 -5.58 3.44
C TYR A 58 -5.92 -5.74 4.24
N ARG A 59 -5.97 -5.58 5.56
CA ARG A 59 -4.79 -5.82 6.43
C ARG A 59 -4.25 -7.24 6.23
N ASP A 60 -5.13 -8.23 6.18
CA ASP A 60 -4.74 -9.64 5.99
C ASP A 60 -4.20 -9.89 4.58
N GLN A 61 -4.88 -9.35 3.55
CA GLN A 61 -4.44 -9.44 2.17
C GLN A 61 -3.05 -8.80 1.98
N LEU A 62 -2.87 -7.58 2.48
CA LEU A 62 -1.63 -6.81 2.41
C LEU A 62 -0.47 -7.53 3.10
N SER A 63 -0.73 -8.16 4.25
CA SER A 63 0.28 -8.98 4.94
C SER A 63 0.71 -10.17 4.08
N GLY A 64 -0.24 -10.81 3.39
CA GLY A 64 0.05 -11.88 2.42
C GLY A 64 0.84 -11.39 1.21
N GLU A 65 0.48 -10.22 0.65
CA GLU A 65 1.18 -9.59 -0.47
C GLU A 65 2.64 -9.28 -0.11
N LEU A 66 2.87 -8.61 1.04
CA LEU A 66 4.21 -8.28 1.52
C LEU A 66 5.06 -9.54 1.75
N ARG A 67 4.47 -10.59 2.32
CA ARG A 67 5.15 -11.89 2.48
C ARG A 67 5.50 -12.52 1.14
N GLY A 68 4.60 -12.46 0.15
CA GLY A 68 4.85 -12.92 -1.21
C GLY A 68 5.96 -12.14 -1.92
N LEU A 69 6.17 -10.88 -1.55
CA LEU A 69 7.28 -10.04 -2.00
C LEU A 69 8.59 -10.30 -1.21
N GLY A 70 8.58 -11.20 -0.22
CA GLY A 70 9.75 -11.58 0.57
C GLY A 70 9.98 -10.73 1.82
N ALA A 71 9.02 -9.91 2.25
CA ALA A 71 9.12 -9.19 3.52
C ALA A 71 9.12 -10.15 4.72
N SER A 72 9.97 -9.88 5.72
CA SER A 72 9.94 -10.60 6.99
C SER A 72 8.72 -10.20 7.82
N GLU A 73 8.34 -11.01 8.82
CA GLU A 73 7.23 -10.67 9.73
C GLU A 73 7.49 -9.34 10.47
N ASP A 74 8.75 -9.04 10.81
CA ASP A 74 9.12 -7.75 11.42
C ASP A 74 8.88 -6.58 10.45
N SER A 75 9.28 -6.71 9.18
CA SER A 75 9.04 -5.69 8.16
C SER A 75 7.55 -5.51 7.87
N ILE A 76 6.77 -6.60 7.86
CA ILE A 76 5.31 -6.55 7.73
C ILE A 76 4.71 -5.79 8.92
N GLY A 77 5.14 -6.11 10.14
CA GLY A 77 4.72 -5.41 11.36
C GLY A 77 4.99 -3.90 11.30
N GLN A 78 6.21 -3.51 10.91
CA GLN A 78 6.59 -2.10 10.74
C GLN A 78 5.77 -1.39 9.67
N PHE A 79 5.51 -2.08 8.55
CA PHE A 79 4.68 -1.53 7.47
C PHE A 79 3.25 -1.25 7.95
N LEU A 80 2.63 -2.23 8.59
CA LEU A 80 1.27 -2.11 9.13
C LEU A 80 1.20 -1.07 10.25
N GLN A 81 2.22 -0.97 11.10
CA GLN A 81 2.32 0.06 12.13
C GLN A 81 2.42 1.46 11.50
N GLY A 82 3.24 1.63 10.46
CA GLY A 82 3.32 2.88 9.70
C GLY A 82 1.99 3.27 9.08
N MET A 83 1.17 2.27 8.71
CA MET A 83 -0.19 2.50 8.23
C MET A 83 -1.15 2.93 9.34
N GLU A 84 -0.86 2.88 10.64
CA GLU A 84 -1.80 3.34 11.68
C GLU A 84 -1.79 4.86 11.85
N GLY A 85 -0.70 5.52 11.46
CA GLY A 85 -0.56 6.98 11.49
C GLY A 85 -1.33 7.72 10.39
N ASP A 86 -1.01 9.01 10.22
CA ASP A 86 -1.59 9.86 9.20
C ASP A 86 -1.06 9.53 7.79
N VAL A 87 -1.82 9.91 6.76
CA VAL A 87 -1.49 9.64 5.36
C VAL A 87 -0.18 10.29 4.92
N ALA A 88 0.16 11.47 5.44
CA ALA A 88 1.36 12.20 5.04
C ALA A 88 2.63 11.55 5.60
N SER A 89 2.56 11.01 6.82
CA SER A 89 3.62 10.19 7.40
C SER A 89 3.76 8.86 6.66
N PHE A 90 2.65 8.17 6.40
CA PHE A 90 2.69 6.87 5.73
C PHE A 90 3.25 6.95 4.30
N ARG A 91 2.82 7.92 3.49
CA ARG A 91 3.34 8.04 2.11
C ARG A 91 4.85 8.32 2.06
N LYS A 92 5.38 9.05 3.04
CA LYS A 92 6.83 9.28 3.20
C LYS A 92 7.54 7.99 3.59
N PHE A 93 6.98 7.26 4.57
CA PHE A 93 7.47 5.93 4.95
C PHE A 93 7.50 4.98 3.76
N PHE A 94 6.40 4.85 3.03
CA PHE A 94 6.29 3.96 1.87
C PHE A 94 7.32 4.26 0.79
N ALA A 95 7.52 5.53 0.44
CA ALA A 95 8.54 5.91 -0.53
C ALA A 95 9.97 5.61 -0.04
N GLY A 96 10.24 5.74 1.27
CA GLY A 96 11.52 5.36 1.88
C GLY A 96 11.75 3.84 1.85
N PHE A 97 10.74 3.10 2.31
CA PHE A 97 10.70 1.65 2.33
C PHE A 97 10.99 1.05 0.95
N VAL A 98 10.33 1.56 -0.09
CA VAL A 98 10.55 1.12 -1.49
C VAL A 98 11.93 1.53 -2.01
N ALA A 99 12.46 2.68 -1.58
CA ALA A 99 13.79 3.13 -1.97
C ALA A 99 14.93 2.39 -1.25
N GLY A 100 14.62 1.42 -0.39
CA GLY A 100 15.60 0.67 0.40
C GLY A 100 16.26 1.51 1.51
N LYS A 101 15.56 2.52 2.02
CA LYS A 101 16.00 3.36 3.15
C LYS A 101 15.16 3.12 4.40
#